data_AF-A0A9D8LZ43-F1
#
_entry.id   AF-A0A9D8LZ43-F1
#
_cell.length_a   1.000
_cell.length_b   1.000
_cell.length_c   1.000
_cell.angle_alpha   90.00
_cell.angle_beta   90.00
_cell.angle_gamma   90.00
#
_symmetry.space_group_name_H-M   'P 1'
#
loop_
_entity.id
_entity.type
_entity.pdbx_description
1 polymer ?
#
loop_
_entity_poly.entity_id
_entity_poly.type
_entity_poly.pdbx_seq_one_letter_code
_entity_poly.pdbx_strand_id
1 'polypeptide(L)'
;MTATTPAVGDVLVALADPTRRRVLDVLAARGEGTATTVAAELPVSRQAVVKHLAVLDAAGLVAGGRAGREVRYSVRSQQLDAAARW
;
A
#
# COMPACT_ATOMS: atom_id res chain seq x y z
N MET A 1 -1.94 19.71 -7.80
CA MET A 1 -1.15 18.53 -7.38
C MET A 1 -1.01 17.62 -8.58
N THR A 2 0.14 17.68 -9.27
CA THR A 2 0.48 16.78 -10.36
C THR A 2 0.74 15.39 -9.78
N ALA A 3 -0.21 14.47 -9.94
CA ALA A 3 0.03 13.07 -9.63
C ALA A 3 0.96 12.51 -10.71
N THR A 4 2.25 12.38 -10.39
CA THR A 4 3.18 11.61 -11.22
C THR A 4 2.68 10.18 -11.24
N THR A 5 2.20 9.71 -12.40
CA THR A 5 1.86 8.30 -12.58
C THR A 5 3.14 7.47 -12.35
N PRO A 6 3.15 6.53 -11.41
CA PRO A 6 4.30 5.66 -11.19
C PRO A 6 4.59 4.87 -12.47
N ALA A 7 5.86 4.63 -12.78
CA ALA A 7 6.21 3.77 -13.89
C ALA A 7 5.69 2.35 -13.61
N VAL A 8 5.19 1.65 -14.63
CA VAL A 8 4.70 0.26 -14.48
C VAL A 8 5.75 -0.64 -13.83
N GLY A 9 7.03 -0.42 -14.11
CA GLY A 9 8.14 -1.14 -13.47
C GLY A 9 8.16 -0.99 -11.94
N ASP A 10 7.91 0.20 -11.40
CA ASP A 10 7.89 0.43 -9.95
C ASP A 10 6.75 -0.31 -9.27
N VAL A 11 5.59 -0.37 -9.94
CA VAL A 11 4.43 -1.14 -9.49
C VAL A 11 4.77 -2.64 -9.47
N LEU A 12 5.34 -3.18 -10.54
CA LEU A 12 5.70 -4.59 -10.61
C LEU A 12 6.76 -4.96 -9.57
N VAL A 13 7.78 -4.12 -9.37
CA VAL A 13 8.79 -4.29 -8.32
C VAL A 13 8.15 -4.26 -6.94
N ALA A 14 7.22 -3.33 -6.69
CA ALA A 14 6.46 -3.28 -5.44
C ALA A 14 5.61 -4.54 -5.24
N LEU A 15 4.97 -5.08 -6.27
CA LEU A 15 4.13 -6.28 -6.15
C LEU A 15 4.93 -7.60 -6.07
N ALA A 16 6.21 -7.60 -6.46
CA ALA A 16 7.05 -8.80 -6.40
C ALA A 16 7.16 -9.40 -4.98
N ASP A 17 7.13 -8.55 -3.94
CA ASP A 17 7.21 -8.98 -2.55
C ASP A 17 5.86 -9.53 -2.04
N PRO A 18 5.82 -10.76 -1.50
CA PRO A 18 4.59 -11.38 -1.03
C PRO A 18 3.99 -10.70 0.20
N THR A 19 4.81 -10.10 1.07
CA THR A 19 4.33 -9.35 2.24
C THR A 19 3.63 -8.07 1.80
N ARG A 20 4.17 -7.38 0.79
CA ARG A 20 3.53 -6.18 0.21
C ARG A 20 2.18 -6.49 -0.41
N ARG A 21 2.04 -7.63 -1.11
CA ARG A 21 0.74 -8.13 -1.59
C ARG A 21 -0.25 -8.37 -0.46
N ARG A 22 0.17 -9.06 0.61
CA ARG A 22 -0.69 -9.29 1.78
C ARG A 22 -1.11 -7.99 2.49
N VAL A 23 -0.23 -6.99 2.55
CA VAL A 23 -0.58 -5.65 3.08
C VAL A 23 -1.71 -5.03 2.25
N LEU A 24 -1.64 -5.10 0.91
CA LEU A 24 -2.71 -4.63 0.03
C LEU A 24 -4.00 -5.42 0.25
N ASP A 25 -3.93 -6.74 0.38
CA ASP A 25 -5.11 -7.59 0.62
C ASP A 25 -5.81 -7.21 1.92
N VAL A 26 -5.06 -7.02 3.01
CA VAL A 26 -5.60 -6.60 4.32
C VAL A 26 -6.27 -5.22 4.23
N LEU A 27 -5.64 -4.26 3.56
CA LEU A 27 -6.22 -2.92 3.37
C LEU A 27 -7.46 -2.95 2.48
N ALA A 28 -7.46 -3.75 1.41
CA ALA A 28 -8.59 -3.90 0.51
C ALA A 28 -9.79 -4.52 1.24
N ALA A 29 -9.55 -5.57 2.05
CA ALA A 29 -10.60 -6.22 2.83
C ALA A 29 -11.22 -5.29 3.90
N ARG A 30 -10.42 -4.39 4.48
CA ARG A 30 -10.87 -3.45 5.53
C ARG A 30 -11.36 -2.10 4.98
N GLY A 31 -11.10 -1.79 3.71
CA GLY A 31 -11.28 -0.48 3.10
C GLY A 31 -10.16 0.52 3.46
N GLU A 32 -9.82 0.62 4.75
CA GLU A 32 -8.67 1.39 5.25
C GLU A 32 -8.06 0.74 6.51
N GLY A 33 -6.85 1.16 6.87
CA GLY A 33 -6.19 0.68 8.08
C GLY A 33 -4.96 1.49 8.49
N THR A 34 -4.55 1.37 9.74
CA THR A 34 -3.27 1.91 10.23
C THR A 34 -2.17 0.86 10.11
N ALA A 35 -0.91 1.27 10.21
CA ALA A 35 0.20 0.32 10.29
C ALA A 35 0.06 -0.67 11.46
N THR A 36 -0.58 -0.26 12.55
CA THR A 36 -0.84 -1.12 13.70
C THR A 36 -1.91 -2.17 13.38
N THR A 37 -3.04 -1.77 12.78
CA THR A 37 -4.12 -2.71 12.45
C THR A 37 -3.70 -3.70 11.36
N VAL A 38 -2.89 -3.26 10.40
CA VAL A 38 -2.36 -4.13 9.35
C VAL A 38 -1.34 -5.12 9.93
N ALA A 39 -0.46 -4.68 10.82
CA ALA A 39 0.52 -5.56 11.46
C ALA A 39 -0.12 -6.64 12.35
N ALA A 40 -1.31 -6.40 12.90
CA ALA A 40 -2.03 -7.39 13.68
C ALA A 40 -2.48 -8.62 12.84
N GLU A 41 -2.60 -8.47 11.53
CA GLU A 41 -3.06 -9.51 10.59
C GLU A 41 -1.92 -10.24 9.87
N LEU A 42 -0.66 -9.87 10.16
CA LEU A 42 0.50 -10.35 9.41
C LEU A 42 1.58 -10.85 10.38
N PRO A 43 2.33 -11.89 10.01
CA PRO A 43 3.44 -12.39 10.83
C PRO A 43 4.69 -11.51 10.68
N VAL A 44 4.54 -10.18 10.70
CA VAL A 44 5.64 -9.20 10.61
C VAL A 44 5.43 -8.06 11.59
N SER A 45 6.51 -7.39 11.99
CA SER A 45 6.41 -6.28 12.94
C SER A 45 5.70 -5.06 12.33
N ARG A 46 5.10 -4.22 13.18
CA ARG A 46 4.57 -2.92 12.78
C ARG A 46 5.60 -2.07 12.03
N GLN A 47 6.86 -2.13 12.43
CA GLN A 47 7.93 -1.40 11.73
C GLN A 47 8.16 -1.93 10.31
N ALA A 48 8.10 -3.25 10.11
CA ALA A 48 8.16 -3.83 8.76
C ALA A 48 6.96 -3.38 7.92
N VAL A 49 5.74 -3.38 8.49
CA VAL A 49 4.55 -2.85 7.82
C VAL A 49 4.72 -1.39 7.40
N VAL A 50 5.25 -0.52 8.26
CA VAL A 50 5.53 0.89 7.88
C VAL A 50 6.47 0.98 6.68
N LYS A 51 7.54 0.16 6.65
CA LYS A 51 8.45 0.12 5.50
C LYS A 51 7.76 -0.35 4.23
N HIS A 52 6.91 -1.37 4.32
CA HIS A 52 6.12 -1.86 3.19
C HIS A 52 5.14 -0.80 2.68
N LEU A 53 4.43 -0.11 3.58
CA LEU A 53 3.51 0.97 3.22
C LEU A 53 4.22 2.12 2.52
N ALA A 54 5.44 2.49 2.93
CA ALA A 54 6.22 3.51 2.26
C ALA A 54 6.59 3.12 0.81
N VAL A 55 6.99 1.86 0.59
CA VAL A 55 7.27 1.36 -0.77
C VAL A 55 5.99 1.35 -1.62
N LEU A 56 4.87 0.90 -1.06
CA LEU A 56 3.59 0.85 -1.75
C LEU A 56 3.07 2.26 -2.08
N ASP A 57 3.25 3.23 -1.19
CA ASP A 57 2.84 4.63 -1.40
C ASP A 57 3.70 5.30 -2.49
N ALA A 58 5.02 5.04 -2.48
CA ALA A 58 5.93 5.49 -3.54
C ALA A 58 5.58 4.90 -4.92
N ALA A 59 5.14 3.64 -4.95
CA ALA A 59 4.63 2.98 -6.16
C ALA A 59 3.18 3.37 -6.49
N GLY A 60 2.56 4.29 -5.73
CA GLY A 60 1.19 4.76 -5.94
C GLY A 60 0.08 3.74 -5.65
N LEU A 61 0.40 2.59 -5.04
CA LEU A 61 -0.55 1.50 -4.79
C LEU A 61 -1.41 1.72 -3.54
N VAL A 62 -0.96 2.56 -2.61
CA VAL A 62 -1.75 3.00 -1.45
C VAL A 62 -1.75 4.52 -1.36
N ALA A 63 -2.63 5.06 -0.51
CA ALA A 63 -2.66 6.45 -0.11
C ALA A 63 -2.62 6.54 1.42
N GLY A 64 -1.63 7.23 1.98
CA GLY A 64 -1.60 7.57 3.40
C GLY A 64 -2.24 8.94 3.68
N GLY A 65 -3.16 9.01 4.65
CA GLY A 65 -3.79 10.24 5.10
C GLY A 65 -3.81 10.34 6.63
N ARG A 66 -3.56 11.53 7.18
CA ARG A 66 -3.60 11.73 8.63
C ARG A 66 -5.06 11.91 9.09
N ALA A 67 -5.50 11.01 9.96
CA ALA A 67 -6.81 11.06 10.62
C ALA A 67 -6.59 11.28 12.12
N GLY A 68 -6.59 12.54 12.55
CA GLY A 68 -6.25 12.93 13.91
C GLY A 68 -4.80 12.58 14.28
N ARG A 69 -4.63 11.66 15.22
CA ARG A 69 -3.30 11.21 15.69
C ARG A 69 -2.73 10.04 14.89
N GLU A 70 -3.54 9.42 14.04
CA GLU A 70 -3.16 8.22 13.28
C GLU A 70 -2.93 8.55 11.81
N VAL A 71 -2.15 7.70 11.14
CA VAL A 71 -2.07 7.67 9.67
C VAL A 71 -2.85 6.45 9.21
N ARG A 72 -3.85 6.69 8.36
CA ARG A 72 -4.68 5.66 7.73
C ARG A 72 -4.27 5.51 6.28
N TYR A 73 -4.25 4.27 5.84
CA TYR A 73 -3.88 3.85 4.50
C TYR A 73 -5.07 3.19 3.83
N SER A 74 -5.26 3.46 2.55
CA SER A 74 -6.23 2.77 1.70
C SER A 74 -5.60 2.41 0.35
N VAL A 75 -6.12 1.39 -0.32
CA VAL A 75 -5.61 0.93 -1.63
C VAL A 75 -6.06 1.90 -2.74
N ARG A 76 -5.17 2.18 -3.68
CA ARG A 76 -5.47 2.93 -4.92
C ARG A 76 -5.67 1.95 -6.08
N SER A 77 -6.89 1.45 -6.24
CA SER A 77 -7.26 0.49 -7.30
C SER A 77 -6.94 0.96 -8.72
N GLN A 78 -7.04 2.27 -8.99
CA GLN A 78 -6.73 2.83 -10.31
C GLN A 78 -5.32 2.51 -10.82
N GLN A 79 -4.33 2.38 -9.91
CA GLN A 79 -2.95 2.05 -10.29
C GLN A 79 -2.75 0.56 -10.56
N LEU A 80 -3.51 -0.32 -9.88
CA LEU A 80 -3.55 -1.74 -10.22
C LEU A 80 -4.08 -1.95 -11.64
N ASP A 81 -5.18 -1.26 -11.98
CA ASP A 81 -5.80 -1.38 -13.29
C ASP A 81 -4.88 -0.89 -14.43
N ALA A 82 -4.05 0.13 -14.15
CA ALA A 82 -3.09 0.63 -15.12
C ALA A 82 -1.97 -0.37 -15.39
N ALA A 83 -1.41 -1.00 -14.36
CA ALA A 83 -0.40 -2.04 -14.51
C ALA A 83 -0.95 -3.31 -15.20
N ALA A 84 -2.22 -3.66 -14.97
CA ALA A 84 -2.85 -4.82 -15.60
C ALA A 84 -3.14 -4.65 -17.10
N ARG A 85 -3.11 -3.41 -17.62
CA ARG A 85 -3.36 -3.09 -19.04
C ARG A 85 -2.09 -2.98 -19.89
N TRP A 86 -0.91 -3.13 -19.28
CA TRP A 86 0.37 -3.16 -19.98
C TRP A 86 0.60 -4.54 -20.61
#